data_AF-A0A2V1B2L9-F1
#
_entry.id   AF-A0A2V1B2L9-F1
#
_cell.length_a   1.000
_cell.length_b   1.000
_cell.length_c   1.000
_cell.angle_alpha   90.00
_cell.angle_beta   90.00
_cell.angle_gamma   90.00
#
_symmetry.space_group_name_H-M   'P 1'
#
loop_
_entity.id
_entity.type
_entity.pdbx_description
1 polymer ?
#
loop_
_entity_poly.entity_id
_entity_poly.type
_entity_poly.pdbx_seq_one_letter_code
_entity_poly.pdbx_strand_id
1 'polypeptide(L)' 'FDSCPLDILRRYCNRASRFMDAYRKGLSVKQAAWCVKKQSGHRTISETMMKEFDIIPEGK' A
#
# COMPACT_ATOMS: atom_id res chain seq x y z
N PHE A 1 -17.31 23.44 15.53
CA PHE A 1 -16.85 22.33 14.67
C PHE A 1 -15.39 22.12 14.97
N ASP A 2 -15.05 20.94 15.49
CA ASP A 2 -13.65 20.57 15.71
C ASP A 2 -13.10 20.03 14.39
N SER A 3 -12.43 20.91 13.64
CA SER A 3 -11.93 20.58 12.31
C SER A 3 -10.76 19.61 12.42
N CYS A 4 -10.79 18.52 11.66
CA CYS A 4 -9.67 17.59 11.60
C CYS A 4 -8.41 18.31 11.09
N PRO A 5 -7.28 18.23 11.83
CA PRO A 5 -6.02 18.79 11.39
C PRO A 5 -5.62 18.31 9.98
N LEU A 6 -5.15 19.24 9.14
CA LEU A 6 -4.80 18.95 7.74
C LEU A 6 -3.71 17.89 7.61
N ASP A 7 -2.79 17.82 8.57
CA ASP A 7 -1.72 16.84 8.59
C ASP A 7 -2.24 15.42 8.85
N ILE A 8 -3.30 15.26 9.67
CA ILE A 8 -3.97 13.98 9.90
C ILE A 8 -4.66 13.51 8.61
N LEU A 9 -5.43 14.40 7.97
CA LEU A 9 -6.09 14.11 6.69
C LEU A 9 -5.07 13.70 5.62
N ARG A 10 -3.96 14.45 5.49
CA ARG A 10 -2.90 14.13 4.52
C ARG A 10 -2.26 12.78 4.80
N ARG A 11 -1.94 12.47 6.07
CA ARG A 11 -1.38 11.16 6.46
C ARG A 11 -2.35 10.02 6.15
N TYR A 12 -3.63 10.20 6.44
CA TYR A 12 -4.68 9.21 6.15
C TYR A 12 -4.82 8.96 4.65
N CYS A 13 -5.03 10.01 3.86
CA CYS A 13 -5.19 9.89 2.40
C CYS A 13 -3.95 9.27 1.74
N ASN A 14 -2.75 9.66 2.16
CA ASN A 14 -1.51 9.07 1.66
C ASN A 14 -1.41 7.57 1.97
N ARG A 15 -1.80 7.16 3.20
CA ARG A 15 -1.82 5.74 3.58
C ARG A 15 -2.85 4.97 2.76
N ALA A 16 -4.06 5.50 2.61
CA ALA A 16 -5.13 4.89 1.83
C ALA A 16 -4.72 4.70 0.36
N SER A 17 -4.10 5.70 -0.26
CA SER A 17 -3.62 5.61 -1.65
C SER A 17 -2.62 4.47 -1.88
N ARG A 18 -1.74 4.18 -0.92
CA ARG A 18 -0.77 3.07 -1.02
C ARG A 18 -1.46 1.71 -0.98
N PHE A 19 -2.46 1.53 -0.12
CA PHE A 19 -3.26 0.31 -0.08
C PHE A 19 -4.08 0.14 -1.37
N MET A 20 -4.67 1.23 -1.87
CA MET A 20 -5.40 1.20 -3.14
C MET A 20 -4.51 0.83 -4.33
N ASP A 21 -3.28 1.35 -4.38
CA ASP A 21 -2.30 0.94 -5.39
C ASP A 21 -1.94 -0.55 -5.27
N ALA A 22 -1.78 -1.07 -4.04
CA ALA A 22 -1.55 -2.49 -3.80
C ALA A 22 -2.68 -3.37 -4.36
N TYR A 23 -3.93 -3.02 -4.06
CA TYR A 23 -5.08 -3.80 -4.50
C TYR A 23 -5.28 -3.74 -6.01
N ARG A 24 -5.04 -2.58 -6.64
CA ARG A 24 -5.05 -2.45 -8.11
C ARG A 24 -4.02 -3.36 -8.79
N LYS A 25 -2.94 -3.68 -8.09
CA LYS A 25 -1.88 -4.60 -8.54
C LYS A 25 -2.13 -6.06 -8.19
N GLY A 26 -3.30 -6.38 -7.61
CA GLY A 26 -3.71 -7.75 -7.30
C GLY A 26 -3.09 -8.34 -6.03
N LEU A 27 -2.50 -7.51 -5.16
CA LEU A 27 -1.95 -8.01 -3.89
C LEU A 27 -3.08 -8.43 -2.93
N SER A 28 -2.89 -9.55 -2.24
CA SER A 28 -3.73 -9.94 -1.11
C SER A 28 -3.56 -8.97 0.07
N VAL A 29 -4.48 -9.02 1.05
CA VAL A 29 -4.43 -8.17 2.26
C VAL A 29 -3.10 -8.30 3.01
N LYS A 30 -2.57 -9.53 3.14
CA LYS A 30 -1.29 -9.79 3.81
C LYS A 30 -0.11 -9.18 3.05
N GLN A 31 -0.08 -9.36 1.72
CA GLN A 31 0.93 -8.80 0.84
C GLN A 31 0.89 -7.26 0.83
N ALA A 32 -0.30 -6.69 0.68
CA ALA A 32 -0.51 -5.24 0.71
C ALA A 32 -0.03 -4.64 2.04
N ALA A 33 -0.38 -5.23 3.18
CA ALA A 33 0.08 -4.76 4.48
C ALA A 33 1.60 -4.79 4.61
N TRP A 34 2.25 -5.85 4.13
CA TRP A 34 3.71 -5.96 4.15
C TRP A 34 4.39 -4.93 3.24
N CYS A 35 3.96 -4.83 1.98
CA CYS A 35 4.55 -3.90 1.03
C CYS A 35 4.35 -2.43 1.45
N VAL A 36 3.18 -2.06 1.97
CA VAL A 36 2.92 -0.70 2.49
C VAL A 36 3.78 -0.39 3.71
N LYS A 37 4.04 -1.37 4.58
CA LYS A 37 4.94 -1.21 5.74
C LYS A 37 6.38 -0.99 5.30
N LYS A 38 6.85 -1.76 4.31
CA LYS A 38 8.23 -1.70 3.83
C LYS A 38 8.50 -0.46 2.95
N GLN A 39 7.51 -0.04 2.17
CA GLN A 39 7.63 1.10 1.26
C GLN A 39 6.86 2.35 1.73
N SER A 40 7.00 2.69 3.01
CA SER A 40 6.30 3.80 3.65
C SER A 40 6.76 5.20 3.20
N GLY A 41 7.85 5.30 2.43
CA GLY A 41 8.33 6.55 1.83
C GLY A 41 7.74 6.85 0.44
N HIS A 42 7.33 5.83 -0.31
CA HIS A 42 6.77 6.00 -1.65
C HIS A 42 5.25 6.05 -1.61
N ARG A 43 4.62 6.68 -2.61
CA ARG A 43 3.15 6.72 -2.73
C ARG A 43 2.58 5.57 -3.57
N THR A 44 3.47 4.77 -4.15
CA THR A 44 3.17 3.60 -4.98
C THR A 44 4.06 2.44 -4.54
N ILE A 45 3.55 1.22 -4.74
CA ILE A 45 4.26 -0.02 -4.47
C ILE A 45 5.08 -0.41 -5.70
N SER A 46 6.40 -0.50 -5.56
CA SER A 46 7.27 -0.93 -6.66
C SER A 46 7.05 -2.41 -7.01
N GLU A 47 7.13 -2.74 -8.29
CA GLU A 47 7.11 -4.14 -8.76
C GLU A 47 8.24 -4.98 -8.15
N THR A 48 9.37 -4.36 -7.83
CA THR A 48 10.48 -5.04 -7.14
C THR A 48 10.09 -5.48 -5.72
N MET A 49 9.36 -4.63 -4.99
CA MET A 49 8.83 -4.94 -3.66
C MET A 49 7.73 -5.99 -3.72
N MET A 50 6.95 -5.99 -4.79
CA MET A 50 5.98 -7.04 -5.06
C MET A 50 6.68 -8.39 -5.23
N LYS A 51 7.72 -8.47 -6.07
CA LYS A 51 8.47 -9.73 -6.32
C LYS A 51 9.20 -10.28 -5.09
N GLU A 52 9.65 -9.42 -4.17
CA GLU A 52 10.38 -9.84 -2.96
C GLU A 52 9.48 -10.63 -1.98
N PHE A 53 8.17 -10.40 -2.00
CA PHE A 53 7.21 -11.10 -1.16
C PHE A 53 6.56 -12.26 -1.93
N ASP A 54 7.40 -13.14 -2.47
CA ASP A 54 7.08 -14.41 -3.16
C ASP A 54 5.68 -14.40 -3.82
N ILE A 55 5.51 -13.52 -4.82
CA ILE A 55 4.31 -13.52 -5.66
C ILE A 55 4.47 -14.66 -6.66
N ILE A 56 4.11 -15.84 -6.19
CA ILE A 56 3.61 -16.92 -7.04
C ILE A 56 2.32 -17.39 -6.37
N PRO A 57 1.13 -16.97 -6.83
CA PRO A 57 0.08 -17.96 -6.95
C PRO A 57 0.54 -18.90 -8.06
N GLU A 58 0.83 -20.15 -7.71
CA GLU A 58 0.92 -21.20 -8.72
C GLU A 58 -0.38 -21.16 -9.53
N GLY A 59 -0.27 -20.96 -10.84
CA GLY A 59 -1.37 -21.17 -11.76
C GLY A 59 -2.40 -20.04 -11.85
N LYS A 60 -2.35 -19.32 -12.96
CA LYS A 60 -3.46 -19.51 -13.90
C LYS A 60 -3.12 -20.69 -14.80
#